data_AF-A0A938AK09-F1
#
_entry.id   AF-A0A938AK09-F1
#
_cell.length_a   1.000
_cell.length_b   1.000
_cell.length_c   1.000
_cell.angle_alpha   90.00
_cell.angle_beta   90.00
_cell.angle_gamma   90.00
#
_symmetry.space_group_name_H-M   'P 1'
#
loop_
_entity.id
_entity.type
_entity.pdbx_description
1 polymer ?
#
loop_
_entity_poly.entity_id
_entity_poly.type
_entity_poly.pdbx_seq_one_letter_code
_entity_poly.pdbx_strand_id
1 'polypeptide(L)'
;MRNLAFLLALSAAPALAASVNKDSPAGRYALDAAACKAKDYFVTITESETVLPTFNCKGVDYDQTENKGGRAIYKATAKSCMGEESVKPRQETFTLIVDAVGLQILWADGTKSAVFPRCAP
;
A
#
# COMPACT_ATOMS: atom_id res chain seq x y z
N MET A 1 42.23 38.90 -37.21
CA MET A 1 41.79 39.09 -35.81
C MET A 1 40.33 38.64 -35.76
N ARG A 2 40.01 37.43 -35.28
CA ARG A 2 39.59 37.11 -33.88
C ARG A 2 38.57 38.17 -33.39
N ASN A 3 37.33 37.89 -32.98
CA ASN A 3 36.87 36.76 -32.18
C ASN A 3 35.34 36.78 -31.96
N LEU A 4 34.79 35.57 -31.85
CA LEU A 4 33.76 35.08 -30.93
C LEU A 4 32.34 35.67 -30.91
N ALA A 5 31.42 34.84 -31.42
CA ALA A 5 30.01 34.75 -31.05
C ALA A 5 29.84 34.48 -29.54
N PHE A 6 28.94 35.24 -28.91
CA PHE A 6 28.46 34.99 -27.55
C PHE A 6 27.23 34.06 -27.62
N LEU A 7 27.44 32.77 -27.35
CA LEU A 7 26.37 31.80 -27.10
C LEU A 7 25.94 31.94 -25.63
N LEU A 8 24.75 32.50 -25.42
CA LEU A 8 24.03 32.48 -24.14
C LEU A 8 23.61 31.03 -23.84
N ALA A 9 24.39 30.36 -22.99
CA ALA A 9 24.04 29.06 -22.44
C ALA A 9 22.91 29.23 -21.41
N LEU A 10 21.68 28.91 -21.82
CA LEU A 10 20.54 28.72 -20.94
C LEU A 10 20.81 27.48 -20.06
N SER A 11 21.23 27.72 -18.82
CA SER A 11 21.36 26.69 -17.79
C SER A 11 19.97 26.25 -17.33
N ALA A 12 19.39 25.28 -18.04
CA ALA A 12 18.25 24.52 -17.53
C ALA A 12 18.73 23.68 -16.33
N ALA A 13 18.47 24.16 -15.12
CA ALA A 13 18.67 23.36 -13.93
C ALA A 13 17.73 22.13 -14.02
N PRO A 14 18.23 20.90 -13.83
CA PRO A 14 17.36 19.75 -13.72
C PRO A 14 16.54 19.92 -12.44
N ALA A 15 15.24 20.13 -12.59
CA ALA A 15 14.31 19.96 -11.50
C ALA A 15 14.38 18.48 -11.09
N LEU A 16 15.05 18.20 -9.97
CA LEU A 16 14.97 16.92 -9.29
C LEU A 16 13.51 16.71 -8.93
N ALA A 17 12.78 15.96 -9.76
CA ALA A 17 11.53 15.38 -9.37
C ALA A 17 11.84 14.50 -8.15
N ALA A 18 11.49 15.00 -6.96
CA ALA A 18 11.50 14.19 -5.76
C ALA A 18 10.64 12.96 -6.09
N SER A 19 11.29 11.79 -6.16
CA SER A 19 10.57 10.53 -6.21
C SER A 19 9.70 10.50 -4.97
N VAL A 20 8.40 10.71 -5.15
CA VAL A 20 7.43 10.40 -4.13
C VAL A 20 7.64 8.91 -3.87
N ASN A 21 8.30 8.58 -2.76
CA ASN A 21 8.43 7.20 -2.33
C ASN A 21 7.01 6.64 -2.33
N LYS A 22 6.78 5.68 -3.22
CA LYS A 22 5.52 4.96 -3.30
C LYS A 22 5.48 4.17 -2.00
N ASP A 23 4.89 4.77 -0.95
CA ASP A 23 4.78 4.11 0.34
C ASP A 23 4.12 2.77 0.05
N SER A 24 4.78 1.68 0.41
CA SER A 24 4.21 0.35 0.19
C SER A 24 3.19 0.09 1.30
N PRO A 25 2.02 -0.52 0.99
CA PRO A 25 1.12 -1.00 2.03
C PRO A 25 1.69 -2.22 2.78
N ALA A 26 2.83 -2.77 2.34
CA ALA A 26 3.50 -3.88 2.99
C ALA A 26 3.79 -3.59 4.47
N GLY A 27 3.56 -4.57 5.32
CA GLY A 27 3.70 -4.42 6.77
C GLY A 27 2.87 -5.44 7.53
N ARG A 28 3.04 -5.40 8.84
CA ARG A 28 2.25 -6.19 9.79
C ARG A 28 1.36 -5.24 10.56
N TYR A 29 0.09 -5.62 10.69
CA TYR A 29 -0.93 -4.84 11.36
C TYR A 29 -1.64 -5.73 12.37
N ALA A 30 -1.99 -5.18 13.52
CA ALA A 30 -2.67 -5.91 14.58
C ALA A 30 -3.98 -5.22 14.96
N LEU A 31 -4.77 -5.86 15.82
CA LEU A 31 -6.01 -5.25 16.35
C LEU A 31 -5.72 -4.06 17.26
N ASP A 32 -4.59 -4.10 17.98
CA ASP A 32 -4.17 -3.05 18.89
C ASP A 32 -2.65 -3.11 19.16
N ALA A 33 -2.17 -2.18 19.99
CA ALA A 33 -0.76 -2.10 20.37
C ALA A 33 -0.27 -3.27 21.25
N ALA A 34 -1.15 -3.90 22.03
CA ALA A 34 -0.78 -5.06 22.84
C ALA A 34 -0.55 -6.30 21.95
N ALA A 35 -1.43 -6.50 20.96
CA ALA A 35 -1.28 -7.53 19.93
C ALA A 35 0.00 -7.32 19.11
N CYS A 36 0.33 -6.07 18.73
CA CYS A 36 1.62 -5.77 18.09
C CYS A 36 2.82 -6.21 18.95
N LYS A 37 2.80 -5.91 20.27
CA LYS A 37 3.88 -6.33 21.19
C LYS A 37 3.99 -7.84 21.34
N ALA A 38 2.85 -8.54 21.32
CA ALA A 38 2.76 -10.00 21.36
C ALA A 38 3.09 -10.66 20.01
N LYS A 39 3.29 -9.87 18.94
CA LYS A 39 3.45 -10.35 17.56
C LYS A 39 2.25 -11.13 17.03
N ASP A 40 1.07 -10.83 17.57
CA ASP A 40 -0.22 -11.37 17.14
C ASP A 40 -0.77 -10.47 16.01
N TYR A 41 -0.31 -10.73 14.79
CA TYR A 41 -0.64 -9.92 13.63
C TYR A 41 -1.95 -10.38 13.01
N PHE A 42 -2.89 -9.44 12.89
CA PHE A 42 -4.19 -9.68 12.28
C PHE A 42 -4.16 -9.51 10.76
N VAL A 43 -3.32 -8.61 10.24
CA VAL A 43 -3.11 -8.48 8.80
C VAL A 43 -1.62 -8.48 8.51
N THR A 44 -1.19 -9.33 7.58
CA THR A 44 0.16 -9.27 7.02
C THR A 44 0.07 -8.98 5.53
N ILE A 45 0.68 -7.89 5.10
CA ILE A 45 0.78 -7.48 3.69
C ILE A 45 2.24 -7.61 3.27
N THR A 46 2.49 -8.39 2.22
CA THR A 46 3.78 -8.44 1.52
C THR A 46 3.63 -7.76 0.15
N GLU A 47 4.67 -7.77 -0.68
CA GLU A 47 4.61 -7.22 -2.03
C GLU A 47 3.56 -7.91 -2.92
N SER A 48 3.17 -9.15 -2.62
CA SER A 48 2.26 -9.93 -3.47
C SER A 48 1.22 -10.76 -2.72
N GLU A 49 1.13 -10.62 -1.40
CA GLU A 49 0.15 -11.35 -0.58
C GLU A 49 -0.52 -10.43 0.44
N THR A 50 -1.80 -10.70 0.74
CA THR A 50 -2.54 -10.14 1.88
C THR A 50 -3.08 -11.32 2.68
N VAL A 51 -2.69 -11.41 3.95
CA VAL A 51 -3.07 -12.51 4.85
C VAL A 51 -3.83 -11.96 6.05
N LEU A 52 -5.04 -12.48 6.26
CA LEU A 52 -5.89 -12.33 7.43
C LEU A 52 -6.18 -13.73 8.02
N PRO A 53 -6.64 -13.87 9.28
CA PRO A 53 -6.84 -15.17 9.92
C PRO A 53 -7.74 -16.13 9.13
N THR A 54 -8.79 -15.60 8.51
CA THR A 54 -9.81 -16.38 7.80
C THR A 54 -9.83 -16.12 6.29
N PHE A 55 -8.89 -15.31 5.78
CA PHE A 55 -8.86 -14.88 4.38
C PHE A 55 -7.43 -14.63 3.92
N ASN A 56 -7.01 -15.31 2.86
CA ASN A 56 -5.66 -15.17 2.31
C ASN A 56 -5.72 -14.95 0.80
N CYS A 57 -5.02 -13.93 0.31
CA CYS A 57 -4.89 -13.58 -1.09
C CYS A 57 -3.44 -13.66 -1.56
N LYS A 58 -3.25 -14.25 -2.74
CA LYS A 58 -1.96 -14.39 -3.43
C LYS A 58 -1.96 -13.72 -4.80
N GLY A 59 -0.77 -13.30 -5.22
CA GLY A 59 -0.58 -12.59 -6.49
C GLY A 59 -1.35 -11.27 -6.49
N VAL A 60 -1.31 -10.57 -5.37
CA VAL A 60 -1.97 -9.28 -5.17
C VAL A 60 -1.11 -8.19 -5.81
N ASP A 61 -1.72 -7.38 -6.66
CA ASP A 61 -1.15 -6.13 -7.16
C ASP A 61 -1.76 -4.95 -6.39
N TYR A 62 -0.90 -4.08 -5.85
CA TYR A 62 -1.32 -2.90 -5.08
C TYR A 62 -1.09 -1.63 -5.90
N ASP A 63 -2.13 -1.19 -6.59
CA ASP A 63 -2.07 0.07 -7.34
C ASP A 63 -2.43 1.25 -6.44
N GLN A 64 -1.49 2.17 -6.25
CA GLN A 64 -1.72 3.35 -5.43
C GLN A 64 -2.50 4.39 -6.24
N THR A 65 -3.77 4.54 -5.89
CA THR A 65 -4.72 5.46 -6.55
C THR A 65 -4.73 6.86 -5.95
N GLU A 66 -4.33 7.01 -4.68
CA GLU A 66 -4.25 8.30 -4.00
C GLU A 66 -3.03 8.36 -3.06
N ASN A 67 -2.39 9.53 -2.99
CA ASN A 67 -1.42 9.89 -1.95
C ASN A 67 -1.58 11.37 -1.59
N LYS A 68 -2.32 11.67 -0.51
CA LYS A 68 -2.56 13.06 -0.10
C LYS A 68 -2.70 13.16 1.41
N GLY A 69 -2.02 14.13 2.01
CA GLY A 69 -2.18 14.47 3.42
C GLY A 69 -1.83 13.34 4.39
N GLY A 70 -0.84 12.50 4.05
CA GLY A 70 -0.45 11.34 4.88
C GLY A 70 -1.41 10.17 4.80
N ARG A 71 -2.37 10.20 3.88
CA ARG A 71 -3.28 9.11 3.55
C ARG A 71 -2.96 8.59 2.14
N ALA A 72 -2.79 7.29 2.03
CA ALA A 72 -2.62 6.57 0.79
C ALA A 72 -3.79 5.60 0.58
N ILE A 73 -4.27 5.51 -0.66
CA ILE A 73 -5.33 4.57 -1.05
C ILE A 73 -4.81 3.65 -2.14
N TYR A 74 -4.90 2.35 -1.89
CA TYR A 74 -4.48 1.31 -2.82
C TYR A 74 -5.68 0.52 -3.29
N LYS A 75 -5.78 0.27 -4.58
CA LYS A 75 -6.63 -0.77 -5.14
C LYS A 75 -5.82 -2.07 -5.16
N ALA A 76 -6.21 -3.02 -4.33
CA ALA A 76 -5.62 -4.35 -4.30
C ALA A 76 -6.38 -5.27 -5.26
N THR A 77 -5.68 -5.84 -6.25
CA THR A 77 -6.25 -6.79 -7.20
C THR A 77 -5.56 -8.13 -7.03
N ALA A 78 -6.28 -9.14 -6.52
CA ALA A 78 -5.72 -10.44 -6.21
C ALA A 78 -6.07 -11.49 -7.28
N LYS A 79 -5.07 -12.27 -7.70
CA LYS A 79 -5.28 -13.38 -8.63
C LYS A 79 -6.03 -14.55 -8.00
N SER A 80 -5.85 -14.77 -6.71
CA SER A 80 -6.41 -15.91 -6.00
C SER A 80 -6.55 -15.60 -4.51
N CYS A 81 -7.78 -15.62 -4.01
CA CYS A 81 -8.10 -15.54 -2.60
C CYS A 81 -8.90 -16.76 -2.16
N MET A 82 -8.64 -17.21 -0.95
CA MET A 82 -9.36 -18.28 -0.28
C MET A 82 -9.79 -17.79 1.10
N GLY A 83 -11.04 -18.07 1.46
CA GLY A 83 -11.60 -17.76 2.78
C GLY A 83 -12.14 -19.00 3.47
N GLU A 84 -12.37 -18.91 4.77
CA GLU A 84 -12.90 -20.02 5.58
C GLU A 84 -14.23 -20.56 5.04
N GLU A 85 -15.14 -19.67 4.62
CA GLU A 85 -16.45 -20.05 4.08
C GLU A 85 -16.41 -20.51 2.61
N SER A 86 -15.29 -20.27 1.92
CA SER A 86 -15.14 -20.56 0.50
C SER A 86 -13.74 -21.07 0.20
N VAL A 87 -13.61 -22.39 0.28
CA VAL A 87 -12.38 -23.13 -0.06
C VAL A 87 -12.02 -23.11 -1.55
N LYS A 88 -12.90 -22.56 -2.40
CA LYS A 88 -12.60 -22.37 -3.82
C LYS A 88 -11.83 -21.05 -4.02
N PRO A 89 -10.63 -21.11 -4.64
CA PRO A 89 -9.89 -19.90 -5.00
C PRO A 89 -10.70 -19.03 -5.95
N ARG A 90 -10.70 -17.71 -5.71
CA ARG A 90 -11.36 -16.73 -6.56
C ARG A 90 -10.57 -15.44 -6.68
N GLN A 91 -10.77 -14.72 -7.78
CA GLN A 91 -10.23 -13.37 -7.92
C GLN A 91 -11.00 -12.42 -7.02
N GLU A 92 -10.30 -11.49 -6.40
CA GLU A 92 -10.90 -10.48 -5.52
C GLU A 92 -10.29 -9.12 -5.78
N THR A 93 -11.08 -8.09 -5.48
CA THR A 93 -10.62 -6.71 -5.45
C THR A 93 -11.12 -6.05 -4.18
N PHE A 94 -10.23 -5.34 -3.50
CA PHE A 94 -10.55 -4.57 -2.31
C PHE A 94 -9.67 -3.32 -2.26
N THR A 95 -10.08 -2.36 -1.42
CA THR A 95 -9.35 -1.11 -1.25
C THR A 95 -8.66 -1.09 0.10
N LEU A 96 -7.39 -0.71 0.12
CA LEU A 96 -6.64 -0.43 1.33
C LEU A 96 -6.55 1.07 1.53
N ILE A 97 -6.91 1.53 2.72
CA ILE A 97 -6.71 2.90 3.17
C ILE A 97 -5.62 2.85 4.24
N VAL A 98 -4.49 3.47 3.97
CA VAL A 98 -3.35 3.52 4.88
C VAL A 98 -3.09 4.96 5.26
N ASP A 99 -3.07 5.26 6.56
CA ASP A 99 -2.70 6.58 7.07
C ASP A 99 -1.91 6.47 8.37
N ALA A 100 -1.76 7.60 9.09
CA ALA A 100 -1.03 7.65 10.35
C ALA A 100 -1.66 6.81 11.49
N VAL A 101 -2.95 6.49 11.41
CA VAL A 101 -3.65 5.66 12.39
C VAL A 101 -3.44 4.18 12.09
N GLY A 102 -3.44 3.80 10.82
CA GLY A 102 -3.15 2.42 10.41
C GLY A 102 -3.80 2.04 9.09
N LEU A 103 -4.13 0.75 8.97
CA LEU A 103 -4.74 0.15 7.80
C LEU A 103 -6.24 -0.06 8.02
N GLN A 104 -7.06 0.37 7.07
CA GLN A 104 -8.46 -0.06 6.95
C GLN A 104 -8.70 -0.70 5.58
N ILE A 105 -9.46 -1.79 5.55
CA ILE A 105 -9.86 -2.48 4.33
C ILE A 105 -11.32 -2.11 4.02
N LEU A 106 -11.57 -1.70 2.78
CA LEU A 106 -12.90 -1.51 2.21
C LEU A 106 -13.15 -2.60 1.18
N TRP A 107 -14.16 -3.43 1.45
CA TRP A 107 -14.54 -4.55 0.61
C TRP A 107 -15.45 -4.11 -0.54
N ALA A 108 -15.62 -4.97 -1.54
CA ALA A 108 -16.41 -4.67 -2.74
C ALA A 108 -17.90 -4.41 -2.45
N ASP A 109 -18.44 -4.96 -1.36
CA ASP A 109 -19.80 -4.73 -0.87
C ASP A 109 -19.95 -3.39 -0.09
N GLY A 110 -18.86 -2.65 0.08
CA GLY A 110 -18.82 -1.41 0.85
C GLY A 110 -18.57 -1.60 2.35
N THR A 111 -18.48 -2.85 2.83
CA THR A 111 -18.17 -3.15 4.23
C THR A 111 -16.74 -2.70 4.55
N LYS A 112 -16.56 -2.11 5.74
CA LYS A 112 -15.26 -1.66 6.24
C LYS A 112 -14.79 -2.55 7.37
N SER A 113 -13.50 -2.89 7.37
CA SER A 113 -12.86 -3.47 8.54
C SER A 113 -12.70 -2.44 9.66
N ALA A 114 -12.32 -2.92 10.85
CA ALA A 114 -11.67 -2.09 11.86
C ALA A 114 -10.39 -1.46 11.28
N VAL A 115 -9.87 -0.43 11.97
CA VAL A 115 -8.55 0.12 11.67
C VAL A 115 -7.50 -0.68 12.43
N PHE A 116 -6.54 -1.24 11.70
CA PHE A 116 -5.47 -2.06 12.24
C PHE A 116 -4.19 -1.21 12.35
N PRO A 117 -3.70 -0.86 13.55
CA PRO A 117 -2.43 -0.15 13.70
C PRO A 117 -1.27 -0.93 13.07
N ARG A 118 -0.37 -0.21 12.42
CA ARG A 118 0.88 -0.78 11.88
C ARG A 118 1.82 -1.11 13.04
N CYS A 119 2.29 -2.34 13.09
CA CYS A 119 3.28 -2.78 14.07
C CYS A 119 4.68 -2.38 13.61
N ALA A 120 5.54 -2.03 14.57
CA ALA A 120 6.97 -1.86 14.30
C ALA A 120 7.59 -3.19 13.82
N PRO A 121 8.63 -3.16 12.99
CA PRO A 121 9.35 -4.35 12.53
C PRO A 121 9.84 -5.27 13.65
#